data_AF-A0A0C1XY22-F1
#
_entry.id   AF-A0A0C1XY22-F1
#
_cell.length_a   1.000
_cell.length_b   1.000
_cell.length_c   1.000
_cell.angle_alpha   90.00
_cell.angle_beta   90.00
_cell.angle_gamma   90.00
#
_symmetry.space_group_name_H-M   'P 1'
#
loop_
_entity.id
_entity.type
_entity.pdbx_description
1 polymer ?
#
loop_
_entity_poly.entity_id
_entity_poly.type
_entity_poly.pdbx_seq_one_letter_code
_entity_poly.pdbx_strand_id
1 'polypeptide(L)'
;MRELLRHTLGHAEQYLAGLDRRPVGVPVDPAEIRARFDGPLPAGPTDPLTVVDDLVAAAGPGLVASAGPRYFGFVTGGSLPAALAADWLTSAWDQLAGAYAASPAAAA
;
A
#
# COMPACT_ATOMS: atom_id res chain seq x y z
N MET A 1 -15.74 -1.81 -8.02
CA MET A 1 -14.35 -1.70 -8.52
C MET A 1 -13.92 -0.25 -8.78
N ARG A 2 -14.52 0.50 -9.72
CA ARG A 2 -14.11 1.90 -10.00
C ARG A 2 -14.09 2.80 -8.76
N GLU A 3 -15.14 2.71 -7.94
CA GLU A 3 -15.25 3.44 -6.68
C GLU A 3 -14.16 3.05 -5.69
N LEU A 4 -14.00 1.74 -5.44
CA LEU A 4 -12.94 1.18 -4.61
C LEU A 4 -11.54 1.68 -5.02
N LEU A 5 -11.19 1.63 -6.30
CA LEU A 5 -9.88 2.10 -6.78
C LEU A 5 -9.68 3.61 -6.57
N ARG A 6 -10.73 4.43 -6.72
CA ARG A 6 -10.65 5.87 -6.41
C ARG A 6 -10.51 6.12 -4.91
N HIS A 7 -11.17 5.32 -4.09
CA HIS A 7 -11.04 5.39 -2.63
C HIS A 7 -9.61 5.06 -2.19
N THR A 8 -9.04 3.97 -2.71
CA THR A 8 -7.63 3.62 -2.50
C THR A 8 -6.68 4.71 -3.00
N LEU A 9 -6.99 5.35 -4.15
CA LEU A 9 -6.23 6.51 -4.63
C LEU A 9 -6.27 7.68 -3.65
N GLY A 10 -7.42 8.00 -3.07
CA GLY A 10 -7.51 9.03 -2.03
C GLY A 10 -6.56 8.76 -0.85
N HIS A 11 -6.52 7.52 -0.37
CA HIS A 11 -5.56 7.11 0.68
C HIS A 11 -4.10 7.26 0.24
N ALA A 12 -3.78 6.84 -0.99
CA ALA A 12 -2.43 6.94 -1.55
C ALA A 12 -2.00 8.41 -1.74
N GLU A 13 -2.86 9.28 -2.23
CA GLU A 13 -2.60 10.71 -2.39
C GLU A 13 -2.38 11.39 -1.04
N GLN A 14 -3.24 11.11 -0.05
CA GLN A 14 -3.06 11.58 1.32
C GLN A 14 -1.76 11.05 1.92
N TYR A 15 -1.37 9.82 1.59
CA TYR A 15 -0.06 9.29 1.94
C TYR A 15 1.06 10.12 1.30
N LEU A 16 1.16 10.17 -0.02
CA LEU A 16 2.27 10.83 -0.69
C LEU A 16 2.39 12.33 -0.34
N ALA A 17 1.27 13.05 -0.24
CA ALA A 17 1.22 14.47 0.11
C ALA A 17 1.58 14.79 1.59
N GLY A 18 1.79 13.77 2.42
CA GLY A 18 2.18 13.93 3.83
C GLY A 18 3.59 13.46 4.17
N LEU A 19 4.34 12.95 3.20
CA LEU A 19 5.66 12.34 3.44
C LEU A 19 6.69 13.30 4.09
N ASP A 20 6.61 14.58 3.77
CA ASP A 20 7.48 15.64 4.28
C ASP A 20 7.27 15.93 5.77
N ARG A 21 6.07 15.65 6.30
CA ARG A 21 5.67 15.90 7.70
C ARG A 21 5.51 14.63 8.53
N ARG A 22 5.31 13.46 7.91
CA ARG A 22 5.14 12.19 8.63
C ARG A 22 6.39 11.76 9.41
N PRO A 23 6.23 11.07 10.55
CA PRO A 23 7.34 10.48 11.26
C PRO A 23 8.13 9.49 10.39
N VAL A 24 9.45 9.55 10.47
CA VAL A 24 10.38 8.64 9.78
C VAL A 24 10.79 7.43 10.64
N GLY A 25 10.10 7.25 11.77
CA GLY A 25 10.36 6.21 12.76
C GLY A 25 9.83 6.63 14.12
N VAL A 26 8.65 6.12 14.49
CA VAL A 26 8.13 6.23 15.86
C VAL A 26 8.38 4.88 16.53
N PRO A 27 8.97 4.82 17.73
CA PRO A 27 8.98 3.59 18.51
C PRO A 27 7.53 3.19 18.80
N VAL A 28 7.09 2.07 18.23
CA VAL A 28 5.79 1.45 18.53
C VAL A 28 6.06 0.04 19.03
N ASP A 29 5.34 -0.38 20.06
CA ASP A 29 5.41 -1.75 20.55
C ASP A 29 4.91 -2.71 19.45
N PRO A 30 5.72 -3.69 19.00
CA PRO A 30 5.28 -4.68 18.03
C PRO A 30 4.00 -5.42 18.44
N ALA A 31 3.78 -5.62 19.75
CA ALA A 31 2.55 -6.24 20.26
C ALA A 31 1.32 -5.36 20.01
N GLU A 32 1.47 -4.03 20.12
CA GLU A 32 0.39 -3.08 19.83
C GLU A 32 0.03 -3.10 18.34
N ILE A 33 1.02 -3.10 17.44
CA ILE A 33 0.77 -3.20 15.99
C ILE A 33 0.09 -4.53 15.66
N ARG A 34 0.56 -5.64 16.24
CA ARG A 34 -0.04 -6.96 15.98
C ARG A 34 -1.49 -7.03 16.45
N ALA A 35 -1.80 -6.49 17.63
CA ALA A 35 -3.15 -6.48 18.18
C ALA A 35 -4.16 -5.74 17.28
N ARG A 36 -3.71 -4.78 16.46
CA ARG A 36 -4.57 -4.08 15.48
C ARG A 36 -5.01 -4.97 14.31
N PHE A 37 -4.31 -6.07 14.04
CA PHE A 37 -4.62 -7.03 12.97
C PHE A 37 -5.17 -8.37 13.49
N ASP A 38 -5.08 -8.64 14.79
CA ASP A 38 -5.39 -9.94 15.41
C ASP A 38 -6.88 -10.10 15.82
N GLY A 39 -7.77 -9.34 15.17
CA GLY A 39 -9.22 -9.46 15.37
C GLY A 39 -9.80 -10.72 14.71
N PRO A 40 -10.96 -11.22 15.17
CA PRO A 40 -11.62 -12.34 14.51
C PRO A 40 -12.03 -11.97 13.07
N LEU A 41 -11.91 -12.92 12.14
CA LEU A 41 -12.41 -12.73 10.79
C LEU A 41 -13.94 -12.54 10.82
N PRO A 42 -14.50 -11.59 10.02
CA PRO A 42 -15.94 -11.43 9.91
C PRO A 42 -16.62 -12.74 9.45
N ALA A 43 -17.78 -13.05 10.04
CA ALA A 43 -18.53 -14.27 9.72
C ALA A 43 -19.16 -14.28 8.32
N GLY A 44 -19.08 -13.17 7.59
CA GLY A 44 -19.66 -12.99 6.26
C GLY A 44 -18.94 -11.92 5.44
N PRO A 45 -19.47 -11.59 4.26
CA PRO A 45 -18.89 -10.57 3.39
C PRO A 45 -18.78 -9.22 4.10
N THR A 46 -17.68 -8.51 3.85
CA THR A 46 -17.46 -7.13 4.31
C THR A 46 -17.41 -6.22 3.08
N ASP A 47 -17.91 -4.99 3.21
CA ASP A 47 -17.78 -3.99 2.15
C ASP A 47 -16.28 -3.78 1.82
N PRO A 48 -15.84 -3.95 0.56
CA PRO A 48 -14.46 -3.73 0.18
C PRO A 48 -13.91 -2.35 0.55
N LEU A 49 -14.75 -1.30 0.60
CA LEU A 49 -14.31 0.03 1.06
C LEU A 49 -13.89 0.00 2.53
N THR A 50 -14.71 -0.62 3.38
CA THR A 50 -14.42 -0.82 4.81
C THR A 50 -13.13 -1.62 4.99
N VAL A 51 -12.90 -2.67 4.20
CA VAL A 51 -11.67 -3.46 4.28
C VAL A 51 -10.42 -2.60 4.01
N VAL A 52 -10.47 -1.69 3.03
CA VAL A 52 -9.35 -0.78 2.74
C VAL A 52 -9.16 0.26 3.85
N ASP A 53 -10.25 0.80 4.39
CA ASP A 53 -10.20 1.77 5.50
C ASP A 53 -9.61 1.16 6.77
N ASP A 54 -10.06 -0.05 7.12
CA ASP A 54 -9.57 -0.78 8.29
C ASP A 54 -8.08 -1.09 8.15
N LEU A 55 -7.63 -1.50 6.96
CA LEU A 55 -6.22 -1.73 6.67
C LEU A 55 -5.39 -0.45 6.87
N VAL A 56 -5.84 0.68 6.31
CA VAL A 56 -5.13 1.96 6.42
C VAL A 56 -5.06 2.41 7.88
N ALA A 57 -6.16 2.30 8.62
CA ALA A 57 -6.23 2.66 10.04
C ALA A 57 -5.34 1.77 10.92
N ALA A 58 -5.34 0.46 10.68
CA ALA A 58 -4.53 -0.50 11.44
C ALA A 58 -3.03 -0.34 11.16
N ALA A 59 -2.65 -0.17 9.88
CA ALA A 59 -1.26 -0.05 9.46
C ALA A 59 -0.64 1.31 9.79
N GLY A 60 -1.42 2.39 9.72
CA GLY A 60 -0.95 3.78 9.80
C GLY A 60 0.09 4.08 10.88
N PRO A 61 -0.11 3.67 12.16
CA PRO A 61 0.84 3.92 13.23
C PRO A 61 2.20 3.23 13.05
N GLY A 62 2.23 2.10 12.33
CA GLY A 62 3.46 1.33 12.07
C GLY A 62 4.15 1.69 10.75
N LEU A 63 3.54 2.55 9.91
CA LEU A 63 4.15 2.94 8.64
C LEU A 63 5.32 3.90 8.85
N VAL A 64 6.47 3.53 8.28
CA VAL A 64 7.66 4.38 8.23
C VAL A 64 7.63 5.18 6.93
N ALA A 65 7.76 6.51 7.01
CA ALA A 65 7.81 7.40 5.84
C ALA A 65 9.14 7.32 5.06
N SER A 66 9.55 6.13 4.64
CA SER A 66 10.85 5.85 4.02
C SER A 66 11.04 6.49 2.64
N ALA A 67 9.94 6.80 1.94
CA ALA A 67 9.97 7.55 0.68
C ALA A 67 10.08 9.08 0.88
N GLY A 68 10.02 9.57 2.12
CA GLY A 68 10.09 11.00 2.42
C GLY A 68 11.52 11.55 2.47
N PRO A 69 11.70 12.88 2.32
CA PRO A 69 13.02 13.52 2.21
C PRO A 69 13.84 13.52 3.51
N ARG A 70 13.27 13.00 4.61
CA ARG A 70 13.87 13.02 5.95
C ARG A 70 14.31 11.63 6.43
N TYR A 71 14.14 10.60 5.60
CA TYR A 71 14.52 9.24 5.94
C TYR A 71 15.92 8.93 5.40
N PHE A 72 16.85 8.57 6.29
CA PHE A 72 18.26 8.32 5.96
C PHE A 72 18.72 6.90 6.39
N GLY A 73 17.78 6.00 6.69
CA GLY A 73 18.09 4.63 7.08
C GLY A 73 18.07 3.67 5.89
N PHE A 74 18.94 2.66 5.90
CA PHE A 74 18.98 1.58 4.89
C PHE A 74 19.03 2.08 3.43
N VAL A 75 18.74 1.19 2.48
CA VAL A 75 18.62 1.49 1.04
C VAL A 75 17.20 1.12 0.61
N THR A 76 16.24 1.97 0.94
CA THR A 76 14.80 1.73 0.70
C THR A 76 14.06 3.04 0.42
N GLY A 77 12.89 2.96 -0.19
CA GLY A 77 12.08 4.13 -0.55
C GLY A 77 12.52 4.81 -1.85
N GLY A 78 12.00 6.01 -2.09
CA GLY A 78 12.39 6.84 -3.24
C GLY A 78 11.87 6.38 -4.61
N SER A 79 10.75 5.66 -4.66
CA SER A 79 10.15 5.23 -5.94
C SER A 79 9.90 6.43 -6.86
N LEU A 80 10.24 6.30 -8.14
CA LEU A 80 9.92 7.29 -9.15
C LEU A 80 8.40 7.33 -9.37
N PRO A 81 7.78 8.50 -9.58
CA PRO A 81 6.32 8.59 -9.83
C PRO A 81 5.84 7.68 -10.96
N ALA A 82 6.63 7.56 -12.04
CA ALA A 82 6.33 6.67 -13.15
C ALA A 82 6.39 5.18 -12.77
N ALA A 83 7.31 4.80 -11.88
CA ALA A 83 7.43 3.42 -11.41
C ALA A 83 6.22 3.05 -10.54
N LEU A 84 5.83 3.90 -9.59
CA LEU A 84 4.63 3.68 -8.77
C LEU A 84 3.35 3.56 -9.62
N ALA A 85 3.17 4.42 -10.62
CA ALA A 85 2.03 4.34 -11.52
C ALA A 85 2.03 3.05 -12.37
N ALA A 86 3.22 2.60 -12.80
CA ALA A 86 3.36 1.34 -13.53
C ALA A 86 3.07 0.11 -12.65
N ASP A 87 3.43 0.13 -11.36
CA ASP A 87 3.10 -0.94 -10.42
C ASP A 87 1.57 -1.09 -10.26
N TRP A 88 0.84 0.03 -10.23
CA TRP A 88 -0.62 0.03 -10.20
C TRP A 88 -1.23 -0.62 -11.44
N LEU A 89 -0.69 -0.32 -12.62
CA LEU A 89 -1.12 -0.95 -13.86
C LEU A 89 -0.79 -2.44 -13.89
N THR A 90 0.39 -2.82 -13.39
CA THR A 90 0.82 -4.22 -13.30
C THR A 90 -0.18 -5.03 -12.46
N SER A 91 -0.55 -4.53 -11.28
CA SER A 91 -1.56 -5.20 -10.44
C SER A 91 -2.95 -5.18 -11.07
N ALA A 92 -3.32 -4.12 -11.79
CA ALA A 92 -4.64 -4.02 -12.44
C ALA A 92 -4.78 -4.94 -13.67
N TRP A 93 -3.69 -5.20 -14.40
CA TRP A 93 -3.69 -6.10 -15.57
C TRP A 93 -3.65 -7.58 -15.19
N ASP A 94 -3.07 -7.92 -14.03
CA ASP A 94 -3.05 -9.27 -13.45
C ASP A 94 -2.66 -10.37 -14.45
N GLN A 95 -1.46 -10.24 -15.03
CA GLN A 95 -0.99 -11.10 -16.12
C GLN A 95 0.10 -12.07 -15.67
N LEU A 96 0.06 -13.31 -16.20
CA LEU A 96 1.13 -14.29 -16.03
C LEU A 96 2.33 -13.97 -16.94
N ALA A 97 3.24 -13.13 -16.46
CA ALA A 97 4.42 -12.71 -17.22
C ALA A 97 5.42 -13.84 -17.55
N GLY A 98 5.37 -14.96 -16.82
CA GLY A 98 6.27 -16.11 -17.02
C GLY A 98 5.94 -16.99 -18.23
N ALA A 99 4.82 -16.75 -18.92
CA ALA A 99 4.40 -17.56 -20.06
C ALA A 99 3.96 -16.67 -21.22
N TYR A 100 4.75 -16.65 -22.31
CA TYR A 100 4.46 -15.83 -23.49
C TYR A 100 3.06 -16.07 -24.07
N ALA A 101 2.58 -17.32 -24.08
CA ALA A 101 1.23 -17.66 -24.54
C ALA A 101 0.11 -17.07 -23.66
N ALA A 102 0.38 -16.80 -22.38
CA ALA A 102 -0.56 -16.21 -21.44
C ALA A 102 -0.54 -14.68 -21.48
N SER A 103 0.62 -14.06 -21.73
CA SER A 103 0.73 -12.61 -21.87
C SER A 103 1.98 -12.17 -22.65
N PRO A 104 1.88 -12.01 -23.99
CA PRO A 104 3.02 -11.63 -24.81
C PRO A 104 3.67 -10.30 -24.42
N ALA A 105 2.85 -9.31 -24.04
CA ALA A 105 3.34 -7.98 -23.67
C ALA A 105 4.07 -7.98 -22.33
N ALA A 106 3.63 -8.79 -21.36
CA ALA A 106 4.28 -8.89 -20.06
C ALA A 106 5.52 -9.80 -20.08
N ALA A 107 5.59 -10.75 -21.01
CA ALA A 107 6.71 -11.68 -21.17
C ALA A 107 7.83 -11.17 -22.09
N ALA A 108 7.67 -9.98 -22.69
CA ALA A 108 8.61 -9.37 -23.64
C ALA A 108 9.79 -8.67 -22.95
#